data_AF-A0A172UB07-F1
#
_entry.id   AF-A0A172UB07-F1
#
_cell.length_a   1.000
_cell.length_b   1.000
_cell.length_c   1.000
_cell.angle_alpha   90.00
_cell.angle_beta   90.00
_cell.angle_gamma   90.00
#
_symmetry.space_group_name_H-M   'P 1'
#
loop_
_entity.id
_entity.type
_entity.pdbx_description
1 polymer ?
#
loop_
_entity_poly.entity_id
_entity_poly.type
_entity_poly.pdbx_seq_one_letter_code
_entity_poly.pdbx_strand_id
1 'polypeptide(L)'
;MLPQLDIPPGWVASVNCLTQLPLLPLNYLAGRIVDESALEAFGRALVQGHLHWLQAWRVPICLVTEVEDRQFDRDGVLTSGTDYRALLQGFTTDAARIGRWPWLIHPPGELADGRHESRIVEAWCL
;
A
#
# COMPACT_ATOMS: atom_id res chain seq x y z
N MET A 1 7.83 0.50 -18.92
CA MET A 1 8.19 -0.59 -19.84
C MET A 1 8.01 -1.89 -19.09
N LEU A 2 7.34 -2.88 -19.69
CA LEU A 2 7.24 -4.22 -19.09
C LEU A 2 8.58 -4.95 -19.26
N PRO A 3 8.99 -5.80 -18.31
CA PRO A 3 10.17 -6.64 -18.49
C PRO A 3 9.92 -7.65 -19.63
N GLN A 4 10.96 -7.94 -20.40
CA GLN A 4 10.91 -8.99 -21.41
C GLN A 4 11.03 -10.35 -20.72
N LEU A 5 10.05 -11.22 -20.93
CA LEU A 5 10.02 -12.58 -20.42
C LEU A 5 9.96 -13.54 -21.60
N ASP A 6 10.67 -14.67 -21.52
CA ASP A 6 10.63 -15.70 -22.56
C ASP A 6 9.22 -16.30 -22.73
N ILE A 7 8.46 -16.32 -21.63
CA ILE A 7 7.07 -16.76 -21.59
C ILE A 7 6.23 -15.65 -20.95
N PRO A 8 5.28 -15.04 -21.68
CA PRO A 8 4.36 -14.08 -21.10
C PRO A 8 3.50 -14.71 -19.98
N PRO A 9 3.27 -14.00 -18.87
CA PRO A 9 2.47 -14.53 -17.77
C PRO A 9 0.99 -14.56 -18.14
N GLY A 10 0.27 -15.56 -17.63
CA GLY A 10 -1.20 -15.62 -17.76
C GLY A 10 -1.95 -14.73 -16.77
N TRP A 11 -1.28 -14.26 -15.71
CA TRP A 11 -1.80 -13.34 -14.68
C TRP A 11 -0.63 -12.74 -13.88
N VAL A 12 -0.86 -11.64 -13.16
CA VAL A 12 0.14 -10.97 -12.32
C VAL A 12 -0.38 -10.76 -10.91
N ALA A 13 0.44 -11.03 -9.90
CA ALA A 13 0.18 -10.62 -8.52
C ALA A 13 1.12 -9.48 -8.10
N SER A 14 0.56 -8.46 -7.46
CA SER A 14 1.32 -7.52 -6.64
C SER A 14 0.97 -7.75 -5.19
N VAL A 15 1.88 -8.36 -4.45
CA VAL A 15 1.78 -8.53 -2.99
C VAL A 15 2.77 -7.55 -2.36
N ASN A 16 2.33 -6.32 -2.16
CA ASN A 16 3.20 -5.21 -1.76
C ASN A 16 2.50 -4.33 -0.73
N CYS A 17 3.29 -3.68 0.13
CA CYS A 17 2.80 -2.58 0.92
C CYS A 17 2.91 -1.28 0.11
N LEU A 18 1.82 -0.78 -0.50
CA LEU A 18 1.91 0.37 -1.40
C LEU A 18 2.43 1.63 -0.71
N THR A 19 2.15 1.80 0.59
CA THR A 19 2.67 2.95 1.36
C THR A 19 4.20 2.90 1.53
N GLN A 20 4.83 1.73 1.33
CA GLN A 20 6.28 1.58 1.41
C GLN A 20 7.03 1.97 0.13
N LEU A 21 6.38 1.91 -1.04
CA LEU A 21 6.99 2.24 -2.33
C LEU A 21 7.64 3.64 -2.34
N PRO A 22 7.00 4.71 -1.82
CA PRO A 22 7.59 6.04 -1.83
C PRO A 22 8.55 6.32 -0.67
N LEU A 23 8.66 5.48 0.37
CA LEU A 23 9.38 5.83 1.60
C LEU A 23 10.85 6.18 1.37
N LEU A 24 11.60 5.33 0.66
CA LEU A 24 13.02 5.56 0.41
C LEU A 24 13.25 6.79 -0.49
N PRO A 25 12.54 6.95 -1.63
CA PRO A 25 12.61 8.17 -2.42
C PRO A 25 12.25 9.45 -1.66
N LEU A 26 11.18 9.43 -0.86
CA LEU A 26 10.75 10.60 -0.07
C LEU A 26 11.78 10.95 1.00
N ASN A 27 12.32 9.97 1.71
CA ASN A 27 13.36 10.20 2.71
C ASN A 27 14.62 10.84 2.09
N TYR A 28 15.00 10.40 0.89
CA TYR A 28 16.11 11.02 0.16
C TYR A 28 15.81 12.48 -0.23
N LEU A 29 14.57 12.78 -0.63
CA LEU A 29 14.18 14.12 -1.10
C LEU A 29 13.84 15.10 0.04
N ALA A 30 13.40 14.62 1.21
CA ALA A 30 13.02 15.48 2.34
C ALA A 30 14.14 16.42 2.81
N GLY A 31 15.40 16.03 2.64
CA GLY A 31 16.57 16.88 2.93
C GLY A 31 16.93 17.88 1.81
N ARG A 32 16.18 17.91 0.70
CA ARG A 32 16.51 18.65 -0.53
C ARG A 32 15.35 19.50 -1.05
N ILE A 33 14.12 19.05 -0.84
CA ILE A 33 12.89 19.72 -1.25
C ILE A 33 12.18 20.17 0.02
N VAL A 34 11.95 21.48 0.14
CA VAL A 34 11.27 22.09 1.29
C VAL A 34 9.74 22.04 1.13
N ASP A 35 9.25 21.92 -0.11
CA ASP A 35 7.83 21.87 -0.41
C ASP A 35 7.23 20.48 -0.11
N GLU A 36 6.54 20.38 1.03
CA GLU A 36 5.84 19.18 1.47
C GLU A 36 4.76 18.71 0.49
N SER A 37 4.08 19.64 -0.19
CA SER A 37 3.02 19.30 -1.15
C SER A 37 3.60 18.63 -2.40
N ALA A 38 4.78 19.08 -2.83
CA ALA A 38 5.51 18.46 -3.94
C ALA A 38 6.01 17.05 -3.56
N LEU A 39 6.47 16.86 -2.32
CA LEU A 39 6.84 15.55 -1.80
C LEU A 39 5.64 14.60 -1.76
N GLU A 40 4.49 15.05 -1.25
CA GLU A 40 3.27 14.24 -1.21
C GLU A 40 2.81 13.85 -2.62
N ALA A 41 2.79 14.81 -3.55
CA ALA A 41 2.43 14.56 -4.95
C ALA A 41 3.38 13.55 -5.61
N PHE A 42 4.69 13.65 -5.35
CA PHE A 42 5.68 12.69 -5.83
C PHE A 42 5.45 11.29 -5.26
N GLY A 43 5.20 11.17 -3.95
CA GLY A 43 4.90 9.90 -3.30
C GLY A 43 3.65 9.23 -3.90
N ARG A 44 2.59 10.01 -4.11
CA ARG A 44 1.37 9.56 -4.79
C ARG A 44 1.65 9.11 -6.21
N ALA A 45 2.47 9.86 -6.96
CA ALA A 45 2.84 9.52 -8.33
C ALA A 45 3.61 8.19 -8.43
N LEU A 46 4.44 7.85 -7.44
CA LEU A 46 5.13 6.55 -7.41
C LEU A 46 4.15 5.39 -7.24
N VAL A 47 3.18 5.51 -6.33
CA VAL A 47 2.14 4.49 -6.13
C VAL A 47 1.27 4.34 -7.39
N GLN A 48 0.85 5.46 -7.98
CA GLN A 48 0.07 5.45 -9.22
C GLN A 48 0.87 4.86 -10.39
N GLY A 49 2.17 5.15 -10.50
CA GLY A 49 3.04 4.56 -11.50
C GLY A 49 3.12 3.03 -11.39
N HIS A 50 3.17 2.50 -10.17
CA HIS A 50 3.13 1.06 -9.91
C HIS A 50 1.79 0.43 -10.35
N LEU A 51 0.66 1.04 -9.98
CA LEU A 51 -0.67 0.54 -10.37
C LEU A 51 -0.86 0.55 -11.90
N HIS A 52 -0.45 1.62 -12.59
CA HIS A 52 -0.45 1.68 -14.04
C HIS A 52 0.47 0.64 -14.67
N TRP A 53 1.64 0.37 -14.07
CA TRP A 53 2.55 -0.67 -14.55
C TRP A 53 1.93 -2.06 -14.45
N LEU A 54 1.18 -2.36 -13.39
CA LEU A 54 0.41 -3.61 -13.28
C LEU A 54 -0.62 -3.73 -14.40
N GLN A 55 -1.43 -2.69 -14.62
CA GLN A 55 -2.46 -2.67 -15.66
C GLN A 55 -1.88 -2.78 -17.08
N ALA A 56 -0.64 -2.33 -17.30
CA ALA A 56 0.02 -2.42 -18.59
C ALA A 56 0.24 -3.87 -19.06
N TRP A 57 0.25 -4.86 -18.15
CA TRP A 57 0.38 -6.27 -18.51
C TRP A 57 -0.82 -6.83 -19.29
N ARG A 58 -2.00 -6.22 -19.21
CA ARG A 58 -3.23 -6.65 -19.93
C ARG A 58 -3.60 -8.13 -19.74
N VAL A 59 -3.33 -8.65 -18.55
CA VAL A 59 -3.73 -9.97 -18.07
C VAL A 59 -4.42 -9.80 -16.71
N PRO A 60 -5.13 -10.80 -16.18
CA PRO A 60 -5.73 -10.72 -14.85
C PRO A 60 -4.70 -10.31 -13.78
N ILE A 61 -5.10 -9.40 -12.89
CA ILE A 61 -4.23 -8.86 -11.84
C ILE A 61 -4.83 -9.16 -10.48
N CYS A 62 -4.01 -9.61 -9.54
CA CYS A 62 -4.34 -9.67 -8.11
C CYS A 62 -3.47 -8.67 -7.34
N LEU A 63 -4.08 -7.65 -6.76
CA LEU A 63 -3.41 -6.69 -5.87
C LEU A 63 -3.74 -7.04 -4.42
N VAL A 64 -2.71 -7.30 -3.62
CA VAL A 64 -2.80 -7.43 -2.17
C VAL A 64 -1.98 -6.31 -1.53
N THR A 65 -2.65 -5.44 -0.77
CA THR A 65 -2.04 -4.25 -0.15
C THR A 65 -2.75 -3.85 1.12
N GLU A 66 -2.03 -3.22 2.03
CA GLU A 66 -2.59 -2.46 3.14
C GLU A 66 -3.41 -1.26 2.64
N VAL A 67 -4.53 -1.01 3.31
CA VAL A 67 -5.44 0.11 3.04
C VAL A 67 -5.73 0.95 4.26
N GLU A 68 -5.40 0.45 5.46
CA GLU A 68 -5.47 1.23 6.70
C GLU A 68 -4.32 0.82 7.61
N ASP A 69 -3.77 1.77 8.38
CA ASP A 69 -3.02 1.47 9.59
C ASP A 69 -3.84 1.82 10.83
N ARG A 70 -3.55 1.12 11.93
CA ARG A 70 -4.30 1.22 13.18
C ARG A 70 -3.35 1.02 14.35
N GLN A 71 -3.31 1.99 15.25
CA GLN A 71 -2.56 1.94 16.50
C GLN A 71 -3.51 1.84 17.67
N PHE A 72 -3.17 0.99 18.63
CA PHE A 72 -3.98 0.73 19.80
C PHE A 72 -3.17 0.93 21.08
N ASP A 73 -3.84 1.40 22.12
CA ASP A 73 -3.29 1.34 23.47
C ASP A 73 -3.34 -0.09 24.05
N ARG A 74 -2.94 -0.22 25.32
CA ARG A 74 -2.94 -1.51 26.03
C ARG A 74 -4.31 -2.11 26.28
N ASP A 75 -5.34 -1.27 26.33
CA ASP A 75 -6.71 -1.69 26.62
C ASP A 75 -7.46 -2.02 25.31
N GLY A 76 -6.79 -1.91 24.15
CA GLY A 76 -7.34 -2.19 22.84
C GLY A 76 -8.14 -1.04 22.25
N VAL A 77 -7.99 0.18 22.78
CA VAL A 77 -8.63 1.37 22.24
C VAL A 77 -7.82 1.87 21.05
N LEU A 78 -8.49 2.12 19.92
CA LEU A 78 -7.87 2.72 18.74
C LEU A 78 -7.46 4.16 19.08
N THR A 79 -6.17 4.44 19.05
CA THR A 79 -5.60 5.76 19.38
C THR A 79 -5.23 6.57 18.14
N SER A 80 -4.92 5.90 17.03
CA SER A 80 -4.60 6.53 15.75
C SER A 80 -4.86 5.59 14.58
N GLY A 81 -5.09 6.14 13.39
CA GLY A 81 -5.18 5.38 12.15
C GLY A 81 -5.32 6.27 10.93
N THR A 82 -4.92 5.75 9.80
CA THR A 82 -4.91 6.43 8.50
C THR A 82 -5.55 5.52 7.45
N ASP A 83 -6.46 6.07 6.64
CA ASP A 83 -7.05 5.36 5.50
C ASP A 83 -6.31 5.73 4.20
N TYR A 84 -5.78 4.72 3.53
CA TYR A 84 -4.97 4.81 2.32
C TYR A 84 -5.74 4.49 1.04
N ARG A 85 -7.05 4.18 1.09
CA ARG A 85 -7.84 3.80 -0.09
C ARG A 85 -7.85 4.85 -1.19
N ALA A 86 -7.66 6.12 -0.85
CA ALA A 86 -7.51 7.19 -1.84
C ALA A 86 -6.30 6.96 -2.79
N LEU A 87 -5.28 6.21 -2.36
CA LEU A 87 -4.15 5.81 -3.22
C LEU A 87 -4.53 4.76 -4.26
N LEU A 88 -5.66 4.07 -4.10
CA LEU A 88 -6.15 3.05 -5.03
C LEU A 88 -7.14 3.60 -6.07
N GLN A 89 -7.42 4.91 -6.03
CA GLN A 89 -8.33 5.55 -6.96
C GLN A 89 -7.92 5.26 -8.41
N GLY A 90 -8.90 4.92 -9.25
CA GLY A 90 -8.68 4.52 -10.65
C GLY A 90 -8.38 3.03 -10.84
N PHE A 91 -7.66 2.38 -9.91
CA PHE A 91 -7.48 0.93 -9.95
C PHE A 91 -8.74 0.18 -9.53
N THR A 92 -9.39 0.63 -8.45
CA THR A 92 -10.57 -0.04 -7.86
C THR A 92 -11.87 0.19 -8.63
N THR A 93 -11.88 1.07 -9.63
CA THR A 93 -13.09 1.33 -10.43
C THR A 93 -13.55 0.07 -11.17
N ASP A 94 -12.59 -0.70 -11.67
CA ASP A 94 -12.84 -1.90 -12.46
C ASP A 94 -12.50 -3.20 -11.70
N ALA A 95 -11.81 -3.08 -10.55
CA ALA A 95 -11.37 -4.22 -9.76
C ALA A 95 -12.39 -4.64 -8.68
N ALA A 96 -12.64 -5.93 -8.55
CA ALA A 96 -13.45 -6.50 -7.48
C ALA A 96 -12.62 -6.77 -6.22
N ARG A 97 -13.07 -6.29 -5.05
CA ARG A 97 -12.46 -6.68 -3.77
C ARG A 97 -12.84 -8.12 -3.44
N ILE A 98 -11.86 -9.01 -3.38
CA ILE A 98 -12.05 -10.44 -3.11
C ILE A 98 -11.70 -10.84 -1.67
N GLY A 99 -11.06 -9.96 -0.89
CA GLY A 99 -10.70 -10.25 0.49
C GLY A 99 -10.37 -9.01 1.32
N ARG A 100 -10.53 -9.14 2.64
CA ARG A 100 -10.15 -8.12 3.63
C ARG A 100 -9.81 -8.80 4.96
N TRP A 101 -8.65 -8.54 5.53
CA TRP A 101 -8.25 -9.10 6.82
C TRP A 101 -7.37 -8.11 7.60
N PRO A 102 -7.38 -8.18 8.95
CA PRO A 102 -6.37 -7.50 9.75
C PRO A 102 -5.03 -8.24 9.65
N TRP A 103 -3.95 -7.48 9.54
CA TRP A 103 -2.59 -7.96 9.69
C TRP A 103 -1.98 -7.33 10.94
N LEU A 104 -1.72 -8.15 11.96
CA LEU A 104 -1.08 -7.70 13.19
C LEU A 104 0.41 -7.47 12.89
N ILE A 105 0.84 -6.21 13.01
CA ILE A 105 2.23 -5.81 12.75
C ILE A 105 3.06 -5.99 14.01
N HIS A 106 2.58 -5.40 15.11
CA HIS A 106 3.15 -5.54 16.43
C HIS A 106 2.07 -6.09 17.35
N PRO A 107 2.11 -7.37 17.77
CA PRO A 107 1.16 -7.93 18.71
C PRO A 107 1.25 -7.26 20.10
N PRO A 108 0.22 -7.42 20.95
CA PRO A 108 0.27 -6.96 22.33
C PRO A 108 1.52 -7.47 23.05
N GLY A 109 2.28 -6.54 23.62
CA GLY A 109 3.53 -6.83 24.33
C GLY A 109 4.81 -6.68 23.50
N GLU A 110 4.72 -6.49 22.18
CA GLU A 110 5.90 -6.17 21.36
C GLU A 110 6.32 -4.70 21.49
N LEU A 111 5.35 -3.79 21.57
CA LEU A 111 5.62 -2.37 21.80
C LEU A 111 5.57 -2.02 23.30
N ALA A 112 6.27 -0.94 23.64
CA ALA A 112 6.25 -0.37 24.98
C ALA A 112 4.82 -0.04 25.43
N ASP A 113 4.63 -0.10 26.75
CA ASP A 113 3.38 0.20 27.45
C ASP A 113 2.20 -0.73 27.11
N GLY A 114 2.43 -1.82 26.38
CA GLY A 114 1.38 -2.77 25.97
C GLY A 114 0.63 -2.33 24.71
N ARG A 115 1.10 -1.28 24.02
CA ARG A 115 0.56 -0.87 22.72
C ARG A 115 0.71 -1.97 21.68
N HIS A 116 -0.12 -1.91 20.66
CA HIS A 116 -0.04 -2.83 19.53
C HIS A 116 -0.50 -2.13 18.25
N GLU A 117 -0.10 -2.67 17.11
CA GLU A 117 -0.36 -2.09 15.80
C GLU A 117 -0.86 -3.16 14.85
N SER A 118 -1.87 -2.80 14.06
CA SER A 118 -2.33 -3.63 12.95
C SER A 118 -2.55 -2.79 11.69
N ARG A 119 -2.61 -3.48 10.56
CA ARG A 119 -3.05 -2.92 9.29
C ARG A 119 -4.31 -3.63 8.83
N ILE A 120 -5.14 -2.97 8.05
CA ILE A 120 -6.14 -3.65 7.25
C ILE A 120 -5.54 -3.89 5.87
N VAL A 121 -5.56 -5.14 5.45
CA VAL A 121 -5.12 -5.56 4.12
C VAL A 121 -6.35 -5.92 3.30
N GLU A 122 -6.35 -5.52 2.04
CA GLU A 122 -7.37 -5.88 1.06
C GLU A 122 -6.74 -6.57 -0.15
N ALA A 123 -7.49 -7.52 -0.71
CA ALA A 123 -7.17 -8.19 -1.96
C ALA A 123 -8.17 -7.79 -3.04
N TRP A 124 -7.68 -7.41 -4.21
CA TRP A 124 -8.45 -6.89 -5.33
C TRP A 124 -8.06 -7.65 -6.61
N CYS A 125 -9.06 -8.05 -7.40
CA CYS A 125 -8.84 -8.66 -8.71
C CYS A 125 -9.39 -7.77 -9.82
N LEU A 126 -8.57 -7.56 -10.85
CA LEU A 126 -8.93 -6.89 -12.10
C LEU A 126 -8.84 -7.89 -13.26
#